data_AF-A0A076HHC9-F1
#
_entry.id   AF-A0A076HHC9-F1
#
_cell.length_a   1.000
_cell.length_b   1.000
_cell.length_c   1.000
_cell.angle_alpha   90.00
_cell.angle_beta   90.00
_cell.angle_gamma   90.00
#
_symmetry.space_group_name_H-M   'P 1'
#
loop_
_entity.id
_entity.type
_entity.pdbx_description
1 polymer ?
#
loop_
_entity_poly.entity_id
_entity_poly.type
_entity_poly.pdbx_seq_one_letter_code
_entity_poly.pdbx_strand_id
1 'polypeptide(L)'
;MLKVASAELERFVQAIVDDHGLATGIKTLGHHYDIVAYANIRGYTISLPEWGRYVAMDALQASDAEIALMQQADPAHWSWAFRQLSRWRLLLMDGAGSEGLLGPADLSVPSQPTIHDGSSSVPSMPLTDDQKDAALRSFIELVRSRPDLKDQVKGARTQDEVIALADQQGFFIDSLTLLRSWSQVSDFSKPTWFGWFDD
;
A
#
# COMPACT_ATOMS: atom_id res chain seq x y z
N MET A 1 -28.88 -24.00 -3.78
CA MET A 1 -28.81 -23.55 -5.19
C MET A 1 -27.65 -22.57 -5.30
N LEU A 2 -26.47 -22.98 -5.81
CA LEU A 2 -25.43 -22.02 -6.16
C LEU A 2 -25.96 -21.17 -7.32
N LYS A 3 -26.19 -19.89 -7.09
CA LYS A 3 -26.46 -18.95 -8.19
C LYS A 3 -25.17 -18.80 -8.99
N VAL A 4 -25.22 -19.25 -10.23
CA VAL A 4 -24.25 -18.89 -11.27
C VAL A 4 -24.14 -17.35 -11.32
N ALA A 5 -22.96 -16.84 -11.64
CA ALA A 5 -22.74 -15.41 -11.85
C ALA A 5 -23.80 -14.84 -12.82
N SER A 6 -24.29 -13.63 -12.59
CA SER A 6 -25.20 -13.03 -13.56
C SER A 6 -24.47 -12.76 -14.88
N ALA A 7 -25.24 -12.70 -15.97
CA ALA A 7 -24.71 -12.35 -17.28
C ALA A 7 -24.05 -10.95 -17.30
N GLU A 8 -24.48 -10.04 -16.41
CA GLU A 8 -23.88 -8.71 -16.23
C GLU A 8 -22.46 -8.80 -15.67
N LEU A 9 -22.27 -9.61 -14.63
CA LEU A 9 -20.96 -9.80 -14.01
C LEU A 9 -19.97 -10.46 -14.97
N GLU A 10 -20.37 -11.52 -15.65
CA GLU A 10 -19.52 -12.18 -16.65
C GLU A 10 -19.13 -11.21 -17.79
N ARG A 11 -20.08 -10.38 -18.25
CA ARG A 11 -19.80 -9.36 -19.26
C ARG A 11 -18.81 -8.32 -18.77
N PHE A 12 -18.93 -7.87 -17.52
CA PHE A 12 -17.97 -6.94 -16.94
C PHE A 12 -16.57 -7.55 -16.85
N VAL A 13 -16.46 -8.78 -16.32
CA VAL A 13 -15.19 -9.50 -16.20
C VAL A 13 -14.52 -9.68 -17.55
N GLN A 14 -15.29 -10.05 -18.57
CA GLN A 14 -14.82 -10.15 -19.95
C GLN A 14 -14.41 -8.78 -20.53
N ALA A 15 -15.19 -7.73 -20.29
CA ALA A 15 -14.91 -6.40 -20.82
C ALA A 15 -13.60 -5.81 -20.28
N ILE A 16 -13.20 -6.12 -19.05
CA ILE A 16 -11.87 -5.75 -18.53
C ILE A 16 -10.73 -6.40 -19.33
N VAL A 17 -10.93 -7.61 -19.85
CA VAL A 17 -9.94 -8.31 -20.68
C VAL A 17 -9.87 -7.71 -22.08
N ASP A 18 -11.03 -7.35 -22.64
CA ASP A 18 -11.13 -6.92 -24.04
C ASP A 18 -10.89 -5.42 -24.24
N ASP A 19 -11.19 -4.59 -23.25
CA ASP A 19 -11.12 -3.13 -23.31
C ASP A 19 -10.00 -2.57 -22.41
N HIS A 20 -8.94 -2.09 -23.05
CA HIS A 20 -7.79 -1.50 -22.36
C HIS A 20 -8.13 -0.23 -21.57
N GLY A 21 -9.13 0.55 -22.00
CA GLY A 21 -9.59 1.72 -21.28
C GLY A 21 -10.29 1.33 -19.97
N LEU A 22 -11.11 0.29 -20.01
CA LEU A 22 -11.72 -0.26 -18.81
C LEU A 22 -10.68 -0.89 -17.87
N ALA A 23 -9.71 -1.64 -18.41
CA ALA A 23 -8.60 -2.20 -17.66
C ALA A 23 -7.75 -1.10 -16.99
N THR A 24 -7.46 -0.02 -17.69
CA THR A 24 -6.72 1.11 -17.12
C THR A 24 -7.49 1.76 -15.97
N GLY A 25 -8.82 1.85 -16.08
CA GLY A 25 -9.66 2.40 -15.02
C GLY A 25 -9.67 1.60 -13.72
N ILE A 26 -9.41 0.29 -13.76
CA ILE A 26 -9.37 -0.53 -12.53
C ILE A 26 -8.03 -0.46 -11.78
N LYS A 27 -6.98 0.11 -12.39
CA LYS A 27 -5.65 0.25 -11.77
C LYS A 27 -5.65 1.07 -10.49
N THR A 28 -6.57 2.02 -10.35
CA THR A 28 -6.61 2.92 -9.18
C THR A 28 -7.50 2.38 -8.06
N LEU A 29 -8.07 1.19 -8.22
CA LEU A 29 -9.04 0.62 -7.29
C LEU A 29 -8.33 -0.29 -6.30
N GLY A 30 -8.51 -0.05 -5.00
CA GLY A 30 -7.89 -0.82 -3.92
C GLY A 30 -8.88 -1.66 -3.09
N HIS A 31 -10.18 -1.56 -3.36
CA HIS A 31 -11.21 -2.31 -2.64
C HIS A 31 -12.21 -2.98 -3.58
N HIS A 32 -12.77 -4.10 -3.13
CA HIS A 32 -13.82 -4.81 -3.87
C HIS A 32 -15.07 -3.93 -4.06
N TYR A 33 -15.35 -3.05 -3.10
CA TYR A 33 -16.42 -2.05 -3.24
C TYR A 33 -16.17 -1.11 -4.42
N ASP A 34 -14.93 -0.65 -4.59
CA ASP A 34 -14.55 0.29 -5.65
C ASP A 34 -14.69 -0.36 -7.04
N ILE A 35 -14.35 -1.65 -7.17
CA ILE A 35 -14.57 -2.43 -8.41
C ILE A 35 -16.06 -2.50 -8.75
N VAL A 36 -16.90 -2.77 -7.75
CA VAL A 36 -18.35 -2.85 -7.94
C VAL A 36 -18.93 -1.48 -8.30
N ALA A 37 -18.52 -0.43 -7.62
CA ALA A 37 -18.94 0.94 -7.94
C ALA A 37 -18.51 1.34 -9.35
N TYR A 38 -17.28 1.04 -9.74
CA TYR A 38 -16.75 1.29 -11.07
C TYR A 38 -17.58 0.59 -12.16
N ALA A 39 -17.87 -0.70 -11.97
CA ALA A 39 -18.71 -1.47 -12.90
C ALA A 39 -20.10 -0.84 -13.07
N ASN A 40 -20.75 -0.45 -11.97
CA ASN A 40 -22.07 0.18 -11.99
C ASN A 40 -22.06 1.54 -12.72
N ILE A 41 -21.03 2.37 -12.51
CA ILE A 41 -20.87 3.65 -13.22
C ILE A 41 -20.70 3.43 -14.74
N ARG A 42 -20.11 2.29 -15.14
CA ARG A 42 -19.95 1.89 -16.54
C ARG A 42 -21.16 1.16 -17.14
N GLY A 43 -22.24 1.02 -16.38
CA GLY A 43 -23.49 0.42 -16.84
C GLY A 43 -23.63 -1.08 -16.60
N TYR A 44 -22.69 -1.71 -15.88
CA TYR A 44 -22.80 -3.12 -15.48
C TYR A 44 -23.49 -3.22 -14.13
N THR A 45 -24.67 -3.82 -14.10
CA THR A 45 -25.46 -3.91 -12.85
C THR A 45 -24.99 -5.11 -12.04
N ILE A 46 -24.03 -4.88 -11.13
CA ILE A 46 -23.46 -5.91 -10.27
C ILE A 46 -23.56 -5.53 -8.80
N SER A 47 -23.75 -6.52 -7.92
CA SER A 47 -23.81 -6.30 -6.47
C SER A 47 -22.55 -6.79 -5.77
N LEU A 48 -22.22 -6.19 -4.61
CA LEU A 48 -21.05 -6.60 -3.83
C LEU A 48 -21.11 -8.07 -3.36
N PRO A 49 -22.24 -8.62 -2.87
CA PRO A 49 -22.32 -10.04 -2.50
C PRO A 49 -22.20 -10.99 -3.69
N GLU A 50 -22.55 -10.53 -4.89
CA GLU A 50 -22.39 -11.30 -6.12
C GLU A 50 -20.93 -11.34 -6.55
N TRP A 51 -20.29 -10.17 -6.61
CA TRP A 51 -18.85 -10.04 -6.86
C TRP A 51 -18.01 -10.86 -5.87
N GLY A 52 -18.29 -10.74 -4.56
CA GLY A 52 -17.54 -11.49 -3.54
C GLY A 52 -17.67 -13.01 -3.69
N ARG A 53 -18.86 -13.51 -4.07
CA ARG A 53 -19.03 -14.95 -4.36
C ARG A 53 -18.24 -15.37 -5.60
N TYR A 54 -18.24 -14.54 -6.64
CA TYR A 54 -17.51 -14.82 -7.87
C TYR A 54 -16.01 -14.93 -7.65
N VAL A 55 -15.43 -13.95 -6.94
CA VAL A 55 -14.02 -13.96 -6.54
C VAL A 55 -13.69 -15.19 -5.69
N ALA A 56 -14.54 -15.51 -4.70
CA ALA A 56 -14.34 -16.69 -3.86
C ALA A 56 -14.37 -18.00 -4.65
N MET A 57 -15.28 -18.13 -5.62
CA MET A 57 -15.36 -19.31 -6.48
C MET A 57 -14.16 -19.44 -7.42
N ASP A 58 -13.65 -18.33 -7.95
CA ASP A 58 -12.41 -18.30 -8.74
C ASP A 58 -11.19 -18.69 -7.88
N ALA A 59 -11.10 -18.14 -6.66
CA ALA A 59 -10.00 -18.43 -5.72
C ALA A 59 -9.95 -19.90 -5.28
N LEU A 60 -11.10 -20.59 -5.21
CA LEU A 60 -11.15 -22.04 -4.92
C LEU A 60 -10.49 -22.90 -6.01
N GLN A 61 -10.27 -22.35 -7.22
CA GLN A 61 -9.58 -23.03 -8.31
C GLN A 61 -8.08 -22.69 -8.36
N ALA A 62 -7.63 -21.71 -7.56
CA ALA A 62 -6.25 -21.27 -7.53
C ALA A 62 -5.39 -22.18 -6.65
N SER A 63 -4.10 -22.26 -6.97
CA SER A 63 -3.11 -22.93 -6.13
C SER A 63 -2.79 -22.12 -4.87
N ASP A 64 -2.25 -22.78 -3.83
CA ASP A 64 -1.84 -22.12 -2.60
C ASP A 64 -0.85 -20.96 -2.85
N ALA A 65 0.04 -21.11 -3.83
CA ALA A 65 0.99 -20.07 -4.22
C ALA A 65 0.27 -18.84 -4.81
N GLU A 66 -0.73 -19.05 -5.65
CA GLU A 66 -1.53 -17.95 -6.22
C GLU A 66 -2.39 -17.27 -5.15
N ILE A 67 -2.97 -18.05 -4.23
CA ILE A 67 -3.73 -17.52 -3.09
C ILE A 67 -2.83 -16.64 -2.22
N ALA A 68 -1.60 -17.08 -1.93
CA ALA A 68 -0.63 -16.29 -1.18
C ALA A 68 -0.31 -14.96 -1.89
N LEU A 69 -0.10 -14.98 -3.20
CA LEU A 69 0.13 -13.77 -4.01
C LEU A 69 -1.09 -12.82 -4.04
N MET A 70 -2.31 -13.36 -3.98
CA MET A 70 -3.53 -12.56 -3.87
C MET A 70 -3.64 -11.89 -2.50
N GLN A 71 -3.33 -12.62 -1.43
CA GLN A 71 -3.38 -12.12 -0.05
C GLN A 71 -2.29 -11.09 0.24
N GLN A 72 -1.13 -11.25 -0.38
CA GLN A 72 -0.01 -10.30 -0.27
C GLN A 72 -0.18 -9.08 -1.18
N ALA A 73 -1.16 -9.04 -2.09
CA ALA A 73 -1.32 -7.92 -2.99
C ALA A 73 -1.54 -6.61 -2.22
N ASP A 74 -0.69 -5.61 -2.44
CA ASP A 74 -0.85 -4.28 -1.83
C ASP A 74 -2.06 -3.56 -2.46
N PRO A 75 -3.12 -3.24 -1.69
CA PRO A 75 -4.27 -2.48 -2.17
C PRO A 75 -3.94 -1.12 -2.80
N ALA A 76 -2.81 -0.51 -2.44
CA ALA A 76 -2.35 0.74 -3.03
C ALA A 76 -1.67 0.56 -4.40
N HIS A 77 -1.25 -0.66 -4.73
CA HIS A 77 -0.55 -0.94 -5.97
C HIS A 77 -1.51 -1.26 -7.11
N TRP A 78 -1.18 -0.77 -8.31
CA TRP A 78 -2.07 -0.87 -9.48
C TRP A 78 -2.43 -2.31 -9.87
N SER A 79 -1.59 -3.27 -9.51
CA SER A 79 -1.80 -4.69 -9.80
C SER A 79 -2.89 -5.32 -8.94
N TRP A 80 -3.30 -4.68 -7.83
CA TRP A 80 -4.20 -5.28 -6.84
C TRP A 80 -5.50 -5.76 -7.47
N ALA A 81 -6.16 -4.92 -8.25
CA ALA A 81 -7.44 -5.26 -8.88
C ALA A 81 -7.29 -6.45 -9.83
N PHE A 82 -6.20 -6.49 -10.60
CA PHE A 82 -5.92 -7.58 -11.55
C PHE A 82 -5.62 -8.92 -10.89
N ARG A 83 -5.18 -8.91 -9.62
CA ARG A 83 -4.89 -10.14 -8.87
C ARG A 83 -6.16 -10.85 -8.39
N GLN A 84 -7.29 -10.14 -8.31
CA GLN A 84 -8.53 -10.67 -7.73
C GLN A 84 -9.14 -11.82 -8.52
N LEU A 85 -8.87 -11.92 -9.82
CA LEU A 85 -9.43 -12.96 -10.69
C LEU A 85 -8.35 -13.59 -11.56
N SER A 86 -8.41 -14.90 -11.72
CA SER A 86 -7.47 -15.68 -12.55
C SER A 86 -7.39 -15.17 -13.98
N ARG A 87 -8.54 -14.76 -14.54
CA ARG A 87 -8.63 -14.21 -15.90
C ARG A 87 -7.95 -12.85 -16.04
N TRP A 88 -7.93 -12.04 -14.99
CA TRP A 88 -7.30 -10.71 -15.01
C TRP A 88 -5.81 -10.77 -14.69
N ARG A 89 -5.34 -11.79 -13.97
CA ARG A 89 -3.91 -12.02 -13.71
C ARG A 89 -3.10 -12.16 -15.00
N LEU A 90 -3.72 -12.65 -16.07
CA LEU A 90 -3.11 -12.73 -17.41
C LEU A 90 -2.76 -11.36 -18.03
N LEU A 91 -3.33 -10.28 -17.50
CA LEU A 91 -3.08 -8.90 -17.96
C LEU A 91 -1.92 -8.24 -17.21
N LEU A 92 -1.35 -8.90 -16.19
CA LEU A 92 -0.21 -8.37 -15.45
C LEU A 92 1.05 -8.41 -16.33
N MET A 93 1.76 -7.28 -16.39
CA MET A 93 3.05 -7.17 -17.08
C MET A 93 4.18 -7.73 -16.20
N ASP A 94 5.29 -8.13 -16.82
CA ASP A 94 6.53 -8.47 -16.11
C ASP A 94 6.96 -7.30 -15.21
N GLY A 95 7.24 -7.59 -13.93
CA GLY A 95 7.53 -6.60 -12.88
C GLY A 95 6.40 -6.41 -11.86
N ALA A 96 5.15 -6.63 -12.25
CA ALA A 96 4.01 -6.56 -11.32
C ALA A 96 4.08 -7.61 -10.20
N GLY A 97 4.81 -8.71 -10.46
CA GLY A 97 5.00 -9.84 -9.56
C GLY A 97 5.66 -9.47 -8.24
N SER A 98 6.64 -8.57 -8.25
CA SER A 98 7.50 -8.27 -7.10
C SER A 98 7.15 -6.94 -6.41
N GLU A 99 6.83 -5.90 -7.19
CA GLU A 99 6.60 -4.54 -6.67
C GLU A 99 5.21 -4.34 -6.07
N GLY A 100 4.24 -5.17 -6.48
CA GLY A 100 2.84 -5.07 -6.05
C GLY A 100 2.44 -5.97 -4.89
N LEU A 101 3.42 -6.57 -4.21
CA LEU A 101 3.20 -7.42 -3.06
C LEU A 101 3.71 -6.74 -1.79
N LEU A 102 2.85 -6.70 -0.79
CA LEU A 102 3.26 -6.60 0.60
C LEU A 102 4.20 -7.78 0.88
N GLY A 103 5.34 -7.49 1.51
CA GLY A 103 6.31 -8.51 1.90
C GLY A 103 5.67 -9.62 2.74
N PRO A 104 6.39 -10.73 3.00
CA PRO A 104 5.86 -11.79 3.85
C PRO A 104 5.35 -11.15 5.14
N ALA A 105 4.07 -11.37 5.45
CA ALA A 105 3.54 -11.01 6.74
C ALA A 105 4.38 -11.76 7.77
N ASP A 106 5.25 -11.04 8.48
CA ASP A 106 6.01 -11.57 9.59
C ASP A 106 5.02 -11.78 10.73
N LEU A 107 4.21 -12.84 10.61
CA LEU A 107 3.39 -13.40 11.67
C LEU A 107 4.33 -14.10 12.66
N SER A 108 5.37 -13.40 13.11
CA SER A 108 6.04 -13.69 14.35
C SER A 108 5.01 -13.54 15.46
N VAL A 109 4.32 -14.64 15.76
CA VAL A 109 3.67 -14.84 17.05
C VAL A 109 4.67 -14.36 18.10
N PRO A 110 4.31 -13.45 19.03
CA PRO A 110 5.23 -13.02 20.07
C PRO A 110 5.48 -14.22 20.98
N SER A 111 6.47 -15.02 20.62
CA SER A 111 7.03 -16.05 21.48
C SER A 111 7.97 -15.32 22.40
N GLN A 112 7.52 -15.22 23.65
CA GLN A 112 8.26 -14.78 24.83
C GLN A 112 9.74 -15.23 24.80
N PRO A 113 10.67 -14.40 25.30
CA PRO A 113 12.09 -14.56 24.99
C PRO A 113 12.72 -15.69 25.80
N THR A 114 13.41 -16.61 25.12
CA THR A 114 14.50 -17.39 25.72
C THR A 114 15.67 -17.52 24.75
N ILE A 115 16.66 -16.67 25.03
CA ILE A 115 18.08 -16.68 24.68
C ILE A 115 18.59 -18.03 24.16
N HIS A 116 19.14 -18.04 22.94
CA HIS A 116 20.29 -18.89 22.62
C HIS A 116 21.21 -18.21 21.59
N ASP A 117 22.48 -18.51 21.80
CA ASP A 117 23.70 -17.84 21.40
C ASP A 117 24.13 -18.16 19.95
N GLY A 118 24.88 -17.23 19.35
CA GLY A 118 25.88 -17.54 18.33
C GLY A 118 25.50 -17.53 16.84
N SER A 119 26.04 -16.51 16.16
CA SER A 119 26.57 -16.54 14.78
C SER A 119 25.75 -15.89 13.66
N SER A 120 26.02 -14.59 13.49
CA SER A 120 26.35 -13.92 12.22
C SER A 120 25.59 -14.28 10.95
N SER A 121 24.52 -13.55 10.70
CA SER A 121 24.35 -12.78 9.47
C SER A 121 23.28 -11.73 9.75
N VAL A 122 23.65 -10.45 9.63
CA VAL A 122 22.72 -9.33 9.82
C VAL A 122 22.07 -9.07 8.46
N PRO A 123 20.83 -9.50 8.18
CA PRO A 123 20.02 -8.79 7.21
C PRO A 123 19.64 -7.47 7.87
N SER A 124 19.94 -6.35 7.21
CA SER A 124 19.47 -5.02 7.60
C SER A 124 17.94 -5.05 7.69
N MET A 125 17.44 -5.27 8.90
CA MET A 125 16.01 -5.25 9.18
C MET A 125 15.47 -3.87 8.76
N PRO A 126 14.39 -3.80 7.96
CA PRO A 126 13.71 -2.53 7.75
C PRO A 126 13.26 -1.99 9.11
N LEU A 127 13.53 -0.71 9.36
CA LEU A 127 13.19 -0.08 10.64
C LEU A 127 11.69 -0.25 10.92
N THR A 128 11.35 -0.59 12.17
CA THR A 128 9.94 -0.66 12.61
C THR A 128 9.30 0.73 12.58
N ASP A 129 7.97 0.80 12.58
CA ASP A 129 7.25 2.08 12.63
C ASP A 129 7.68 2.93 13.84
N ASP A 130 7.88 2.31 15.01
CA ASP A 130 8.38 3.00 16.21
C ASP A 130 9.80 3.56 16.03
N GLN A 131 10.68 2.83 15.33
CA GLN A 131 12.03 3.29 15.03
C GLN A 131 12.04 4.44 14.03
N LYS A 132 11.17 4.40 13.02
CA LYS A 132 10.99 5.50 12.06
C LYS A 132 10.40 6.73 12.74
N ASP A 133 9.41 6.56 13.60
CA ASP A 133 8.81 7.64 14.38
C ASP A 133 9.84 8.25 15.36
N ALA A 134 10.71 7.42 15.97
CA ALA A 134 11.83 7.90 16.79
C ALA A 134 12.87 8.66 15.94
N ALA A 135 13.22 8.14 14.76
CA ALA A 135 14.10 8.82 13.82
C ALA A 135 13.54 10.17 13.38
N LEU A 136 12.22 10.26 13.15
CA LEU A 136 11.55 11.52 12.82
C LEU A 136 11.65 12.53 13.97
N ARG A 137 11.44 12.10 15.23
CA ARG A 137 11.59 13.00 16.39
C ARG A 137 13.03 13.54 16.51
N SER A 138 14.02 12.66 16.38
CA SER A 138 15.44 13.05 16.40
C SER A 138 15.81 13.95 15.23
N PHE A 139 15.24 13.71 14.05
CA PHE A 139 15.41 14.61 12.90
C PHE A 139 14.81 15.99 13.19
N ILE A 140 13.59 16.08 13.72
CA ILE A 140 12.96 17.36 14.09
C ILE A 140 13.80 18.12 15.12
N GLU A 141 14.36 17.44 16.12
CA GLU A 141 15.29 18.03 17.09
C GLU A 141 16.57 18.56 16.42
N LEU A 142 17.14 17.80 15.49
CA LEU A 142 18.30 18.23 14.72
C LEU A 142 17.98 19.47 13.87
N VAL A 143 16.84 19.49 13.18
CA VAL A 143 16.40 20.64 12.37
C VAL A 143 16.17 21.87 13.25
N ARG A 144 15.67 21.72 14.48
CA ARG A 144 15.52 22.83 15.44
C ARG A 144 16.86 23.40 15.92
N SER A 145 17.88 22.56 16.06
CA SER A 145 19.22 22.98 16.49
C SER A 145 20.12 23.50 15.36
N ARG A 146 19.77 23.24 14.09
CA ARG A 146 20.55 23.64 12.90
C ARG A 146 19.79 24.64 12.01
N PRO A 147 20.12 25.95 12.06
CA PRO A 147 19.42 26.98 11.27
C PRO A 147 19.47 26.76 9.76
N ASP A 148 20.59 26.27 9.25
CA ASP A 148 20.82 25.96 7.84
C ASP A 148 19.91 24.82 7.35
N LEU A 149 19.73 23.79 8.18
CA LEU A 149 18.84 22.67 7.89
C LEU A 149 17.37 23.09 8.03
N LYS A 150 17.07 23.96 9.00
CA LYS A 150 15.72 24.56 9.18
C LYS A 150 15.26 25.31 7.95
N ASP A 151 16.12 26.13 7.35
CA ASP A 151 15.77 26.89 6.14
C ASP A 151 15.56 25.97 4.93
N GLN A 152 16.35 24.90 4.82
CA GLN A 152 16.17 23.87 3.78
C GLN A 152 14.84 23.13 3.93
N VAL A 153 14.49 22.69 5.14
CA VAL A 153 13.21 22.00 5.40
C VAL A 153 12.03 22.96 5.21
N LYS A 154 12.14 24.24 5.59
CA LYS A 154 11.11 25.25 5.30
C LYS A 154 10.94 25.53 3.81
N GLY A 155 12.02 25.45 3.05
CA GLY A 155 12.03 25.63 1.59
C GLY A 155 11.45 24.44 0.82
N ALA A 156 11.38 23.26 1.45
CA ALA A 156 10.79 22.09 0.85
C ALA A 156 9.31 22.34 0.51
N ARG A 157 8.89 21.92 -0.68
CA ARG A 157 7.51 22.06 -1.20
C ARG A 157 6.74 20.74 -1.17
N THR A 158 7.46 19.63 -1.12
CA THR A 158 6.88 18.29 -1.17
C THR A 158 7.41 17.45 -0.01
N GLN A 159 6.65 16.40 0.32
CA GLN A 159 7.01 15.46 1.36
C GLN A 159 8.33 14.72 1.03
N ASP A 160 8.53 14.39 -0.24
CA ASP A 160 9.72 13.69 -0.72
C ASP A 160 11.01 14.51 -0.52
N GLU A 161 10.93 15.84 -0.67
CA GLU A 161 12.06 16.73 -0.41
C GLU A 161 12.48 16.70 1.08
N VAL A 162 11.51 16.64 2.00
CA VAL A 162 11.79 16.51 3.44
C VAL A 162 12.37 15.13 3.78
N ILE A 163 11.84 14.07 3.17
CA ILE A 163 12.37 12.70 3.32
C ILE A 163 13.81 12.64 2.83
N ALA A 164 14.13 13.25 1.68
CA ALA A 164 15.48 13.29 1.15
C ALA A 164 16.46 14.06 2.06
N LEU A 165 16.01 15.16 2.67
CA LEU A 165 16.80 15.90 3.65
C LEU A 165 17.07 15.09 4.92
N ALA A 166 16.09 14.32 5.38
CA ALA A 166 16.24 13.42 6.53
C ALA A 166 17.24 12.28 6.23
N ASP A 167 17.13 11.65 5.06
CA ASP A 167 18.03 10.59 4.61
C ASP A 167 19.49 11.09 4.53
N GLN A 168 19.71 12.31 4.04
CA GLN A 168 21.03 12.96 4.02
C GLN A 168 21.63 13.18 5.43
N GLN A 169 20.79 13.30 6.46
CA GLN A 169 21.23 13.39 7.85
C GLN A 169 21.30 12.02 8.56
N GLY A 170 21.04 10.92 7.84
CA GLY A 170 21.06 9.56 8.36
C GLY A 170 19.77 9.13 9.05
N PHE A 171 18.66 9.85 8.84
CA PHE A 171 17.34 9.49 9.36
C PHE A 171 16.48 8.89 8.26
N PHE A 172 16.21 7.60 8.39
CA PHE A 172 15.35 6.87 7.47
C PHE A 172 13.89 6.99 7.90
N ILE A 173 13.18 7.96 7.33
CA ILE A 173 11.75 8.21 7.54
C ILE A 173 10.98 8.00 6.24
N ASP A 174 9.69 7.69 6.32
CA ASP A 174 8.84 7.54 5.13
C ASP A 174 7.61 8.47 5.17
N SER A 175 6.84 8.45 4.09
CA SER A 175 5.66 9.31 3.96
C SER A 175 4.61 9.04 5.06
N LEU A 176 4.43 7.78 5.47
CA LEU A 176 3.50 7.42 6.53
C LEU A 176 3.94 7.94 7.89
N THR A 177 5.24 7.89 8.20
CA THR A 177 5.84 8.42 9.43
C THR A 177 5.53 9.92 9.58
N LEU A 178 5.72 10.68 8.50
CA LEU A 178 5.41 12.11 8.44
C LEU A 178 3.92 12.40 8.63
N LEU A 179 3.03 11.62 7.99
CA LEU A 179 1.59 11.75 8.14
C LEU A 179 1.10 11.40 9.55
N ARG A 180 1.66 10.34 10.17
CA ARG A 180 1.37 9.97 11.56
C ARG A 180 1.73 11.10 12.52
N SER A 181 2.92 11.69 12.39
CA SER A 181 3.32 12.84 13.19
C SER A 181 2.42 14.05 12.96
N TRP A 182 1.94 14.27 11.73
CA TRP A 182 1.08 15.40 11.41
C TRP A 182 -0.32 15.29 11.98
N SER A 183 -0.88 14.07 12.04
CA SER A 183 -2.19 13.85 12.68
C SER A 183 -2.22 14.25 14.16
N GLN A 184 -1.05 14.41 14.79
CA GLN A 184 -0.89 14.89 16.17
C GLN A 184 -0.79 16.41 16.29
N VAL A 185 -0.47 17.14 15.21
CA VAL A 185 -0.39 18.61 15.17
C VAL A 185 -1.54 19.16 14.34
N SER A 186 -2.57 19.63 15.06
CA SER A 186 -3.95 19.93 14.63
C SER A 186 -4.15 20.99 13.53
N ASP A 187 -3.12 21.48 12.85
CA ASP A 187 -3.26 22.50 11.79
C ASP A 187 -2.96 21.92 10.40
N PHE A 188 -4.04 21.61 9.68
CA PHE A 188 -4.02 21.05 8.34
C PHE A 188 -3.87 22.12 7.23
N SER A 189 -3.80 23.40 7.58
CA SER A 189 -3.78 24.52 6.62
C SER A 189 -2.38 24.92 6.14
N LYS A 190 -1.33 24.37 6.77
CA LYS A 190 0.08 24.62 6.43
C LYS A 190 0.74 23.35 5.90
N PRO A 191 1.85 23.45 5.13
CA PRO A 191 2.64 22.27 4.78
C PRO A 191 3.05 21.49 6.04
N THR A 192 3.09 20.17 5.92
CA THR A 192 3.15 19.19 7.02
C THR A 192 4.27 19.46 8.04
N TRP A 193 5.41 19.97 7.57
CA TRP A 193 6.62 20.26 8.35
C TRP A 193 6.70 21.69 8.87
N PHE A 194 5.79 22.60 8.49
CA PHE A 194 5.78 23.97 9.05
C PHE A 194 5.42 23.97 10.54
N GLY A 195 4.55 23.06 10.97
CA GLY A 195 4.19 22.88 12.38
C GLY A 195 5.35 22.41 13.27
N TRP A 196 6.50 21.99 12.70
CA TRP A 196 7.70 21.66 13.48
C TRP A 196 8.39 22.90 14.06
N PHE A 197 8.10 24.07 13.48
CA PHE A 197 8.78 25.33 13.75
C PHE A 197 7.89 26.39 14.37
N ASP A 198 6.58 26.13 14.51
CA ASP A 198 5.70 26.94 15.33
C ASP A 198 6.01 26.61 16.80
N ASP A 199 6.48 27.61 17.56
CA ASP A 199 6.64 27.55 19.02
C ASP A 199 5.28 27.69 19.73
#